data_AF-A0A7C8EQD4-F1
#
_entry.id   AF-A0A7C8EQD4-F1
#
_cell.length_a   1.000
_cell.length_b   1.000
_cell.length_c   1.000
_cell.angle_alpha   90.00
_cell.angle_beta   90.00
_cell.angle_gamma   90.00
#
_symmetry.space_group_name_H-M   'P 1'
#
loop_
_entity.id
_entity.type
_entity.pdbx_description
1 polymer ?
#
loop_
_entity_poly.entity_id
_entity_poly.type
_entity_poly.pdbx_seq_one_letter_code
_entity_poly.pdbx_strand_id
1 'polypeptide(L)'
;MAYYIPETWSKIGKLFNYPFIYGRGLDARPGDMGGGAMEINTVPCFESQDENGVTYSKIPQLQFPVDDQDRTLLVQDVTYYSKSALYDSFKAWRDGGPICSGKFDEKGAWRSELKTSTTRYDQAGKKITGVEKVFDNKIYENNIWGLEWFDGKAGDYGLFPRYFRHESDRLVAISASQVPPRTNLLKKEFKHANPGEPFTSPAKGVWTNPGPAAGPFKVKLTDGSLVTYYWYRFIDQPSFQQYDWSETKKAKLQSFVEKIHASWPIDRDYMAPPTMGELVTLDPALLVNPPKGMEVGYVPIVTRQEAATN
;
A
#
# COMPACT_ATOMS: atom_id res chain seq x y z
N MET A 1 -4.26 -3.41 1.35
CA MET A 1 -5.34 -2.54 0.84
C MET A 1 -6.34 -2.30 1.95
N ALA A 2 -6.84 -1.08 2.12
CA ALA A 2 -7.88 -0.75 3.09
C ALA A 2 -9.15 -0.34 2.33
N TYR A 3 -10.28 -0.93 2.68
CA TYR A 3 -11.58 -0.60 2.10
C TYR A 3 -12.42 0.12 3.14
N TYR A 4 -13.06 1.21 2.75
CA TYR A 4 -13.93 1.99 3.61
C TYR A 4 -15.35 1.96 3.04
N ILE A 5 -16.32 1.77 3.92
CA ILE A 5 -17.73 1.97 3.57
C ILE A 5 -17.90 3.47 3.28
N PRO A 6 -18.48 3.89 2.13
CA PRO A 6 -18.53 5.30 1.73
C PRO A 6 -19.05 6.24 2.82
N GLU A 7 -20.06 5.81 3.60
CA GLU A 7 -20.61 6.54 4.73
C GLU A 7 -19.57 6.92 5.82
N THR A 8 -18.40 6.26 5.85
CA THR A 8 -17.28 6.61 6.75
C THR A 8 -16.81 8.04 6.52
N TRP A 9 -16.72 8.50 5.27
CA TRP A 9 -16.20 9.83 4.95
C TRP A 9 -17.12 10.94 5.47
N SER A 10 -18.43 10.83 5.22
CA SER A 10 -19.44 11.70 5.83
C SER A 10 -19.47 11.60 7.36
N LYS A 11 -19.27 10.41 7.93
CA LYS A 11 -19.27 10.20 9.39
C LYS A 11 -18.18 11.01 10.08
N ILE A 12 -16.97 11.07 9.50
CA ILE A 12 -15.84 11.84 10.05
C ILE A 12 -16.23 13.31 10.22
N GLY A 13 -16.87 13.93 9.22
CA GLY A 13 -17.38 15.30 9.30
C GLY A 13 -18.33 15.53 10.47
N LYS A 14 -19.26 14.59 10.68
CA LYS A 14 -20.23 14.61 11.80
C LYS A 14 -19.58 14.41 13.15
N LEU A 15 -18.72 13.39 13.28
CA LEU A 15 -18.12 13.00 14.55
C LEU A 15 -17.19 14.08 15.11
N PHE A 16 -16.35 14.66 14.26
CA PHE A 16 -15.41 15.70 14.69
C PHE A 16 -16.02 17.11 14.71
N ASN A 17 -17.29 17.25 14.31
CA ASN A 17 -18.00 18.52 14.18
C ASN A 17 -17.13 19.60 13.51
N TYR A 18 -16.53 19.26 12.37
CA TYR A 18 -15.60 20.14 11.67
C TYR A 18 -16.19 20.58 10.32
N PRO A 19 -16.83 21.76 10.24
CA PRO A 19 -17.52 22.23 9.03
C PRO A 19 -16.68 22.18 7.75
N PHE A 20 -15.36 22.38 7.87
CA PHE A 20 -14.44 22.42 6.73
C PHE A 20 -14.44 21.12 5.90
N ILE A 21 -14.54 19.96 6.54
CA ILE A 21 -14.40 18.65 5.87
C ILE A 21 -15.71 18.11 5.27
N TYR A 22 -16.85 18.75 5.54
CA TYR A 22 -18.13 18.32 4.97
C TYR A 22 -18.14 18.45 3.45
N GLY A 23 -18.61 17.39 2.78
CA GLY A 23 -18.68 17.35 1.31
C GLY A 23 -17.32 17.36 0.62
N ARG A 24 -16.22 17.09 1.34
CA ARG A 24 -14.86 16.95 0.78
C ARG A 24 -14.36 15.51 0.75
N GLY A 25 -15.14 14.56 1.26
CA GLY A 25 -14.84 13.14 1.21
C GLY A 25 -15.10 12.52 -0.17
N LEU A 26 -14.59 11.30 -0.37
CA LEU A 26 -14.74 10.53 -1.61
C LEU A 26 -16.18 10.07 -1.87
N ASP A 27 -17.07 10.22 -0.89
CA ASP A 27 -18.51 10.02 -1.02
C ASP A 27 -19.22 11.21 -1.69
N ALA A 28 -18.59 12.38 -1.75
CA ALA A 28 -19.17 13.62 -2.26
C ALA A 28 -18.42 14.23 -3.46
N ARG A 29 -17.11 13.97 -3.60
CA ARG A 29 -16.28 14.52 -4.68
C ARG A 29 -15.51 13.42 -5.39
N PRO A 30 -15.29 13.55 -6.72
CA PRO A 30 -14.33 12.70 -7.40
C PRO A 30 -12.94 12.92 -6.81
N GLY A 31 -12.13 11.86 -6.77
CA GLY A 31 -10.71 11.99 -6.48
C GLY A 31 -10.02 12.70 -7.65
N ASP A 32 -9.23 13.72 -7.34
CA ASP A 32 -8.31 14.34 -8.28
C ASP A 32 -6.92 13.73 -8.05
N MET A 33 -6.46 12.94 -9.02
CA MET A 33 -5.18 12.24 -8.95
C MET A 33 -4.15 13.01 -9.76
N GLY A 34 -3.18 13.63 -9.08
CA GLY A 34 -2.08 14.35 -9.74
C GLY A 34 -1.05 13.40 -10.35
N GLY A 35 -0.31 12.66 -9.51
CA GLY A 35 0.73 11.74 -9.95
C GLY A 35 1.07 10.70 -8.89
N GLY A 36 1.83 9.68 -9.29
CA GLY A 36 2.42 8.71 -8.38
C GLY A 36 3.62 9.31 -7.64
N ALA A 37 3.90 8.77 -6.46
CA ALA A 37 5.11 9.08 -5.71
C ALA A 37 5.68 7.79 -5.13
N MET A 38 7.00 7.67 -5.13
CA MET A 38 7.67 6.78 -4.18
C MET A 38 7.85 7.56 -2.88
N GLU A 39 7.19 7.11 -1.83
CA GLU A 39 7.29 7.76 -0.52
C GLU A 39 8.32 7.03 0.36
N ILE A 40 9.41 7.73 0.67
CA ILE A 40 10.35 7.34 1.72
C ILE A 40 10.10 8.29 2.87
N ASN A 41 9.32 7.85 3.85
CA ASN A 41 8.93 8.68 5.00
C ASN A 41 9.47 8.09 6.30
N THR A 42 9.90 8.96 7.22
CA THR A 42 10.43 8.61 8.55
C THR A 42 11.61 7.63 8.51
N VAL A 43 12.75 8.11 8.02
CA VAL A 43 14.00 7.34 8.02
C VAL A 43 14.80 7.67 9.29
N PRO A 44 15.19 6.67 10.12
CA PRO A 44 16.03 6.93 11.28
C PRO A 44 17.40 7.46 10.84
N CYS A 45 17.99 8.33 11.66
CA CYS A 45 19.24 9.00 11.32
C CYS A 45 20.17 9.03 12.53
N PHE A 46 21.47 8.86 12.30
CA PHE A 46 22.51 9.24 13.26
C PHE A 46 23.17 10.53 12.79
N GLU A 47 23.43 11.45 13.72
CA GLU A 47 24.19 12.67 13.47
C GLU A 47 25.44 12.72 14.37
N SER A 48 26.54 13.25 13.85
CA SER A 48 27.78 13.44 14.61
C SER A 48 28.64 14.52 13.97
N GLN A 49 29.53 15.13 14.75
CA GLN A 49 30.41 16.21 14.30
C GLN A 49 31.86 15.75 14.14
N ASP A 50 32.57 16.40 13.21
CA ASP A 50 34.02 16.23 13.05
C ASP A 50 34.82 17.16 13.99
N GLU A 51 36.14 17.26 13.75
CA GLU A 51 37.08 18.06 14.55
C GLU A 51 36.77 19.57 14.48
N ASN A 52 36.18 20.01 13.37
CA ASN A 52 35.90 21.42 13.07
C ASN A 52 34.45 21.81 13.38
N GLY A 53 33.68 20.90 13.99
CA GLY A 53 32.27 21.12 14.33
C GLY A 53 31.31 20.94 13.14
N VAL A 54 31.76 20.42 12.00
CA VAL A 54 30.88 20.14 10.85
C VAL A 54 30.05 18.89 11.15
N THR A 55 28.73 19.01 11.05
CA THR A 55 27.81 17.88 11.26
C THR A 55 27.74 16.98 10.02
N TYR A 56 27.69 15.68 10.26
CA TYR A 56 27.45 14.64 9.27
C TYR A 56 26.30 13.75 9.74
N SER A 57 25.53 13.22 8.79
CA SER A 57 24.48 12.26 9.07
C SER A 57 24.68 10.92 8.35
N LYS A 58 24.11 9.87 8.93
CA LYS A 58 23.98 8.53 8.35
C LYS A 58 22.54 8.06 8.42
N ILE A 59 22.03 7.47 7.35
CA ILE A 59 20.76 6.73 7.31
C ILE A 59 20.98 5.22 7.06
N PRO A 60 19.96 4.36 7.28
CA PRO A 60 19.98 2.98 6.83
C PRO A 60 20.26 2.90 5.32
N GLN A 61 20.86 1.80 4.88
CA GLN A 61 21.05 1.59 3.45
C GLN A 61 19.70 1.29 2.82
N LEU A 62 19.22 2.19 1.94
CA LEU A 62 18.09 1.90 1.07
C LEU A 62 18.63 1.30 -0.23
N GLN A 63 18.02 0.21 -0.68
CA GLN A 63 18.46 -0.57 -1.82
C GLN A 63 17.32 -0.75 -2.81
N PHE A 64 17.63 -0.70 -4.09
CA PHE A 64 16.70 -0.89 -5.19
C PHE A 64 17.21 -1.99 -6.09
N PRO A 65 16.37 -2.91 -6.58
CA PRO A 65 16.79 -3.90 -7.56
C PRO A 65 17.23 -3.18 -8.84
N VAL A 66 18.32 -3.63 -9.42
CA VAL A 66 18.88 -3.09 -10.67
C VAL A 66 18.99 -4.21 -11.69
N ASP A 67 18.55 -3.94 -12.91
CA ASP A 67 18.68 -4.86 -14.03
C ASP A 67 20.07 -4.78 -14.70
N ASP A 68 20.27 -5.59 -15.73
CA ASP A 68 21.52 -5.66 -16.51
C ASP A 68 21.84 -4.38 -17.30
N GLN A 69 20.93 -3.42 -17.32
CA GLN A 69 21.06 -2.12 -17.99
C GLN A 69 21.15 -0.96 -16.99
N ASP A 70 21.42 -1.24 -15.72
CA ASP A 70 21.55 -0.25 -14.66
C ASP A 70 20.27 0.54 -14.36
N ARG A 71 19.11 -0.13 -14.47
CA ARG A 71 17.80 0.47 -14.26
C ARG A 71 17.05 -0.19 -13.11
N THR A 72 16.25 0.60 -12.42
CA THR A 72 15.16 0.11 -11.57
C THR A 72 13.84 0.46 -12.22
N LEU A 73 13.10 -0.52 -12.74
CA LEU A 73 11.76 -0.31 -13.30
C LEU A 73 10.73 -0.32 -12.16
N LEU A 74 9.87 0.70 -12.07
CA LEU A 74 9.00 0.90 -10.90
C LEU A 74 7.52 1.01 -11.25
N VAL A 75 7.16 1.81 -12.25
CA VAL A 75 5.77 2.08 -12.60
C VAL A 75 5.57 1.88 -14.10
N GLN A 76 4.67 0.96 -14.45
CA GLN A 76 4.25 0.67 -15.81
C GLN A 76 2.72 0.59 -15.90
N ASP A 77 2.18 0.63 -17.12
CA ASP A 77 0.76 0.37 -17.41
C ASP A 77 -0.25 1.24 -16.63
N VAL A 78 0.09 2.49 -16.29
CA VAL A 78 -0.79 3.38 -15.53
C VAL A 78 -2.08 3.66 -16.32
N THR A 79 -3.14 2.97 -15.90
CA THR A 79 -4.44 2.95 -16.58
C THR A 79 -5.52 3.51 -15.67
N TYR A 80 -6.24 4.49 -16.15
CA TYR A 80 -7.42 5.05 -15.51
C TYR A 80 -8.67 4.43 -16.11
N TYR A 81 -9.63 4.12 -15.27
CA TYR A 81 -10.88 3.48 -15.67
C TYR A 81 -12.05 4.41 -15.39
N SER A 82 -12.82 4.71 -16.43
CA SER A 82 -14.06 5.46 -16.32
C SER A 82 -15.18 4.56 -15.75
N LYS A 83 -16.34 5.14 -15.48
CA LYS A 83 -17.51 4.37 -15.04
C LYS A 83 -17.93 3.30 -16.04
N SER A 84 -17.77 3.54 -17.34
CA SER A 84 -18.14 2.58 -18.37
C SER A 84 -17.24 1.34 -18.37
N ALA A 85 -16.04 1.42 -17.80
CA ALA A 85 -15.12 0.29 -17.72
C ALA A 85 -15.67 -0.84 -16.83
N LEU A 86 -16.41 -0.52 -15.77
CA LEU A 86 -16.96 -1.54 -14.86
C LEU A 86 -18.21 -1.07 -14.13
N TYR A 87 -18.15 0.12 -13.54
CA TYR A 87 -19.16 0.62 -12.61
C TYR A 87 -20.57 0.61 -13.18
N ASP A 88 -20.78 1.05 -14.43
CA ASP A 88 -22.12 1.13 -15.01
C ASP A 88 -22.74 -0.27 -15.18
N SER A 89 -21.96 -1.24 -15.63
CA SER A 89 -22.42 -2.64 -15.75
C SER A 89 -22.68 -3.28 -14.38
N PHE A 90 -21.81 -3.00 -13.39
CA PHE A 90 -21.98 -3.45 -12.01
C PHE A 90 -23.24 -2.85 -11.38
N LYS A 91 -23.49 -1.56 -11.61
CA LYS A 91 -24.67 -0.87 -11.10
C LYS A 91 -25.96 -1.40 -11.72
N ALA A 92 -25.97 -1.61 -13.04
CA ALA A 92 -27.10 -2.22 -13.74
C ALA A 92 -27.40 -3.61 -13.16
N TRP A 93 -26.38 -4.45 -12.96
CA TRP A 93 -26.55 -5.77 -12.34
C TRP A 93 -27.13 -5.69 -10.93
N ARG A 94 -26.60 -4.79 -10.09
CA ARG A 94 -27.10 -4.53 -8.74
C ARG A 94 -28.58 -4.11 -8.71
N ASP A 95 -29.03 -3.42 -9.75
CA ASP A 95 -30.42 -2.95 -9.89
C ASP A 95 -31.35 -3.99 -10.53
N GLY A 96 -30.88 -5.20 -10.79
CA GLY A 96 -31.67 -6.30 -11.38
C GLY A 96 -31.48 -6.48 -12.88
N GLY A 97 -30.54 -5.76 -13.49
CA GLY A 97 -30.13 -5.95 -14.87
C GLY A 97 -29.26 -7.20 -15.09
N PRO A 98 -28.67 -7.35 -16.30
CA PRO A 98 -27.86 -8.52 -16.65
C PRO A 98 -26.65 -8.68 -15.73
N ILE A 99 -26.14 -9.91 -15.66
CA ILE A 99 -24.94 -10.23 -14.88
C ILE A 99 -23.74 -9.39 -15.35
N CYS A 100 -23.07 -8.74 -14.41
CA CYS A 100 -21.80 -8.07 -14.69
C CYS A 100 -20.69 -9.13 -14.67
N SER A 101 -19.91 -9.19 -15.76
CA SER A 101 -18.79 -10.13 -15.84
C SER A 101 -17.67 -9.78 -14.87
N GLY A 102 -17.60 -8.56 -14.33
CA GLY A 102 -16.50 -8.09 -13.48
C GLY A 102 -15.23 -7.71 -14.26
N LYS A 103 -15.10 -8.14 -15.53
CA LYS A 103 -13.97 -7.77 -16.38
C LYS A 103 -14.06 -6.30 -16.75
N PHE A 104 -12.95 -5.57 -16.60
CA PHE A 104 -12.86 -4.19 -17.02
C PHE A 104 -12.93 -4.09 -18.55
N ASP A 105 -13.82 -3.24 -19.06
CA ASP A 105 -13.95 -2.93 -20.48
C ASP A 105 -12.87 -1.92 -20.90
N GLU A 106 -12.03 -2.32 -21.84
CA GLU A 106 -10.95 -1.50 -22.40
C GLU A 106 -11.47 -0.21 -23.06
N LYS A 107 -12.72 -0.17 -23.54
CA LYS A 107 -13.33 1.06 -24.08
C LYS A 107 -13.48 2.14 -23.02
N GLY A 108 -13.58 1.75 -21.75
CA GLY A 108 -13.62 2.67 -20.61
C GLY A 108 -12.24 2.93 -20.01
N ALA A 109 -11.17 2.39 -20.58
CA ALA A 109 -9.81 2.53 -20.08
C ALA A 109 -9.05 3.64 -20.84
N TRP A 110 -8.25 4.39 -20.10
CA TRP A 110 -7.33 5.39 -20.64
C TRP A 110 -5.94 5.19 -20.04
N ARG A 111 -4.94 4.92 -20.89
CA ARG A 111 -3.55 4.81 -20.48
C ARG A 111 -2.92 6.19 -20.44
N SER A 112 -2.35 6.54 -19.30
CA SER A 112 -1.70 7.84 -19.12
C SER A 112 -0.30 7.83 -19.69
N GLU A 113 0.06 8.90 -20.40
CA GLU A 113 1.46 9.20 -20.68
C GLU A 113 2.14 9.67 -19.37
N LEU A 114 3.25 9.04 -19.01
CA LEU A 114 4.01 9.39 -17.82
C LEU A 114 4.87 10.62 -18.10
N LYS A 115 5.14 11.38 -17.04
CA LYS A 115 6.12 12.46 -17.03
C LYS A 115 7.01 12.29 -15.82
N THR A 116 8.23 12.79 -15.93
CA THR A 116 9.19 12.73 -14.83
C THR A 116 9.97 14.03 -14.71
N SER A 117 10.48 14.27 -13.51
CA SER A 117 11.41 15.33 -13.16
C SER A 117 12.33 14.80 -12.06
N THR A 118 13.51 15.39 -11.91
CA THR A 118 14.43 15.03 -10.82
C THR A 118 13.74 15.13 -9.46
N THR A 119 13.80 14.05 -8.67
CA THR A 119 13.17 14.01 -7.35
C THR A 119 13.84 14.98 -6.39
N ARG A 120 13.02 15.75 -5.65
CA ARG A 120 13.52 16.55 -4.52
C ARG A 120 13.55 15.68 -3.26
N TYR A 121 14.72 15.61 -2.65
CA TYR A 121 14.92 14.98 -1.34
C TYR A 121 15.13 16.05 -0.25
N ASP A 122 14.66 15.76 0.95
CA ASP A 122 14.74 16.63 2.11
C ASP A 122 14.93 15.79 3.38
N GLN A 123 15.70 16.30 4.33
CA GLN A 123 15.78 15.77 5.69
C GLN A 123 15.69 16.94 6.67
N ALA A 124 14.66 16.89 7.53
CA ALA A 124 14.39 17.90 8.56
C ALA A 124 14.32 19.35 8.01
N GLY A 125 13.73 19.54 6.83
CA GLY A 125 13.56 20.83 6.17
C GLY A 125 14.79 21.30 5.38
N LYS A 126 15.88 20.52 5.37
CA LYS A 126 17.07 20.79 4.55
C LYS A 126 17.04 19.96 3.28
N LYS A 127 17.15 20.63 2.13
CA LYS A 127 17.30 19.99 0.83
C LYS A 127 18.55 19.11 0.80
N ILE A 128 18.42 17.89 0.29
CA ILE A 128 19.55 17.00 -0.03
C ILE A 128 19.96 17.22 -1.49
N THR A 129 21.26 17.27 -1.74
CA THR A 129 21.88 17.45 -3.07
C THR A 129 22.94 16.39 -3.32
N GLY A 130 23.25 16.12 -4.59
CA GLY A 130 24.23 15.11 -5.00
C GLY A 130 23.63 13.70 -5.14
N VAL A 131 22.35 13.50 -4.84
CA VAL A 131 21.67 12.22 -5.10
C VAL A 131 21.49 12.01 -6.60
N GLU A 132 21.18 13.09 -7.33
CA GLU A 132 21.05 13.12 -8.79
C GLU A 132 22.32 12.70 -9.55
N LYS A 133 23.47 12.68 -8.86
CA LYS A 133 24.74 12.21 -9.42
C LYS A 133 24.91 10.69 -9.32
N VAL A 134 24.13 10.05 -8.46
CA VAL A 134 24.14 8.60 -8.23
C VAL A 134 23.06 7.93 -9.08
N PHE A 135 21.86 8.51 -9.11
CA PHE A 135 20.79 8.09 -10.00
C PHE A 135 19.81 9.25 -10.23
N ASP A 136 19.03 9.19 -11.30
CA ASP A 136 17.88 10.08 -11.51
C ASP A 136 16.68 9.31 -12.10
N ASN A 137 15.52 9.94 -12.09
CA ASN A 137 14.30 9.37 -12.66
C ASN A 137 14.34 9.41 -14.18
N LYS A 138 13.87 8.35 -14.83
CA LYS A 138 13.76 8.26 -16.28
C LYS A 138 12.46 7.60 -16.70
N ILE A 139 11.94 8.02 -17.85
CA ILE A 139 10.90 7.29 -18.56
C ILE A 139 11.60 6.52 -19.68
N TYR A 140 11.48 5.21 -19.61
CA TYR A 140 12.01 4.28 -20.60
C TYR A 140 10.98 4.02 -21.70
N GLU A 141 11.37 3.21 -22.68
CA GLU A 141 10.47 2.70 -23.71
C GLU A 141 9.21 2.08 -23.09
N ASN A 142 8.12 2.07 -23.86
CA ASN A 142 6.80 1.60 -23.40
C ASN A 142 6.22 2.38 -22.20
N ASN A 143 6.68 3.62 -21.98
CA ASN A 143 6.10 4.53 -20.98
C ASN A 143 6.26 3.98 -19.55
N ILE A 144 7.46 3.51 -19.24
CA ILE A 144 7.82 2.93 -17.94
C ILE A 144 8.65 3.92 -17.16
N TRP A 145 8.17 4.30 -15.98
CA TRP A 145 8.91 5.17 -15.08
C TRP A 145 9.79 4.35 -14.14
N GLY A 146 11.04 4.78 -13.99
CA GLY A 146 12.05 4.10 -13.19
C GLY A 146 13.23 4.99 -12.83
N LEU A 147 14.28 4.37 -12.30
CA LEU A 147 15.54 5.02 -11.91
C LEU A 147 16.66 4.57 -12.85
N GLU A 148 17.46 5.53 -13.33
CA GLU A 148 18.70 5.29 -14.06
C GLU A 148 19.89 5.48 -13.13
N TRP A 149 20.71 4.44 -12.95
CA TRP A 149 21.85 4.45 -12.03
C TRP A 149 23.15 4.79 -12.76
N PHE A 150 23.86 5.80 -12.27
CA PHE A 150 25.16 6.25 -12.79
C PHE A 150 26.32 5.82 -11.89
N ASP A 151 26.05 5.64 -10.59
CA ASP A 151 27.00 5.22 -9.56
C ASP A 151 26.26 4.46 -8.45
N GLY A 152 26.97 4.02 -7.41
CA GLY A 152 26.36 3.46 -6.20
C GLY A 152 25.76 2.08 -6.40
N LYS A 153 26.24 1.29 -7.36
CA LYS A 153 25.79 -0.10 -7.57
C LYS A 153 26.63 -1.09 -6.78
N ALA A 154 25.99 -2.14 -6.27
CA ALA A 154 26.65 -3.28 -5.63
C ALA A 154 25.87 -4.57 -5.90
N GLY A 155 26.40 -5.43 -6.78
CA GLY A 155 25.68 -6.60 -7.28
C GLY A 155 24.40 -6.17 -8.01
N ASP A 156 23.29 -6.83 -7.70
CA ASP A 156 21.98 -6.59 -8.32
C ASP A 156 21.22 -5.41 -7.68
N TYR A 157 21.92 -4.52 -6.96
CA TYR A 157 21.31 -3.43 -6.21
C TYR A 157 21.94 -2.07 -6.51
N GLY A 158 21.08 -1.08 -6.68
CA GLY A 158 21.38 0.34 -6.59
C GLY A 158 21.27 0.81 -5.15
N LEU A 159 22.29 1.52 -4.67
CA LEU A 159 22.40 1.98 -3.29
C LEU A 159 22.12 3.47 -3.20
N PHE A 160 21.00 3.83 -2.56
CA PHE A 160 20.72 5.22 -2.24
C PHE A 160 21.84 5.81 -1.37
N PRO A 161 22.28 7.07 -1.60
CA PRO A 161 23.30 7.71 -0.77
C PRO A 161 22.92 7.70 0.71
N ARG A 162 23.82 7.19 1.55
CA ARG A 162 23.51 7.00 2.98
C ARG A 162 24.22 7.94 3.93
N TYR A 163 25.17 8.73 3.44
CA TYR A 163 25.96 9.67 4.23
C TYR A 163 25.81 11.07 3.68
N PHE A 164 25.62 12.04 4.57
CA PHE A 164 25.46 13.43 4.18
C PHE A 164 26.30 14.36 5.03
N ARG A 165 27.00 15.30 4.40
CA ARG A 165 27.62 16.44 5.08
C ARG A 165 26.59 17.55 5.21
N HIS A 166 26.49 18.13 6.40
CA HIS A 166 25.64 19.29 6.63
C HIS A 166 26.37 20.56 6.22
N GLU A 167 25.70 21.36 5.40
CA GLU A 167 26.08 22.73 5.09
C GLU A 167 25.00 23.68 5.62
N SER A 168 25.20 24.98 5.44
CA SER A 168 24.36 26.03 6.03
C SER A 168 22.87 25.88 5.65
N ASP A 169 22.58 25.60 4.38
CA ASP A 169 21.23 25.57 3.80
C ASP A 169 20.82 24.20 3.22
N ARG A 170 21.72 23.22 3.25
CA ARG A 170 21.55 21.94 2.54
C ARG A 170 22.31 20.79 3.19
N LEU A 171 22.02 19.60 2.69
CA LEU A 171 22.77 18.38 2.92
C LEU A 171 23.39 17.96 1.59
N VAL A 172 24.65 17.56 1.63
CA VAL A 172 25.38 17.08 0.45
C VAL A 172 25.64 15.60 0.60
N ALA A 173 25.15 14.79 -0.33
CA ALA A 173 25.46 13.37 -0.42
C ALA A 173 26.97 13.18 -0.63
N ILE A 174 27.58 12.33 0.20
CA ILE A 174 29.01 12.05 0.17
C ILE A 174 29.26 10.54 0.22
N SER A 175 30.42 10.11 -0.26
CA SER A 175 30.84 8.71 -0.15
C SER A 175 31.31 8.38 1.27
N ALA A 176 31.41 7.08 1.58
CA ALA A 176 31.91 6.61 2.87
C ALA A 176 33.35 7.08 3.16
N SER A 177 34.19 7.25 2.12
CA SER A 177 35.58 7.69 2.28
C SER A 177 35.70 9.17 2.66
N GLN A 178 34.63 9.95 2.50
CA GLN A 178 34.58 11.37 2.86
C GLN A 178 34.03 11.60 4.27
N VAL A 179 33.59 10.56 4.96
CA VAL A 179 33.08 10.64 6.34
C VAL A 179 34.25 10.70 7.32
N PRO A 180 34.43 11.77 8.11
CA PRO A 180 35.56 11.88 9.03
C PRO A 180 35.54 10.79 10.11
N PRO A 181 36.68 10.14 10.42
CA PRO A 181 36.73 9.07 11.43
C PRO A 181 36.18 9.46 12.81
N ARG A 182 36.37 10.72 13.23
CA ARG A 182 35.89 11.26 14.51
C ARG A 182 34.37 11.18 14.68
N THR A 183 33.61 11.24 13.60
CA THR A 183 32.14 11.13 13.63
C THR A 183 31.67 9.74 14.10
N ASN A 184 32.54 8.73 13.98
CA ASN A 184 32.25 7.32 14.24
C ASN A 184 31.02 6.77 13.46
N LEU A 185 30.50 7.50 12.47
CA LEU A 185 29.28 7.12 11.73
C LEU A 185 29.45 5.84 10.94
N LEU A 186 30.65 5.59 10.40
CA LEU A 186 30.95 4.35 9.66
C LEU A 186 30.68 3.09 10.51
N LYS A 187 30.90 3.16 11.82
CA LYS A 187 30.69 2.04 12.77
C LYS A 187 29.29 2.01 13.40
N LYS A 188 28.43 3.00 13.14
CA LYS A 188 27.07 3.03 13.68
C LYS A 188 26.15 2.05 12.95
N GLU A 189 25.37 1.30 13.70
CA GLU A 189 24.40 0.34 13.17
C GLU A 189 22.99 0.68 13.66
N PHE A 190 22.01 0.52 12.78
CA PHE A 190 20.61 0.67 13.11
C PHE A 190 20.11 -0.63 13.72
N LYS A 191 19.41 -0.55 14.85
CA LYS A 191 18.83 -1.73 15.48
C LYS A 191 17.68 -2.25 14.63
N HIS A 192 17.56 -3.57 14.53
CA HIS A 192 16.36 -4.20 14.01
C HIS A 192 15.17 -3.89 14.91
N ALA A 193 13.99 -3.78 14.29
CA ALA A 193 12.74 -3.72 15.05
C ALA A 193 12.52 -5.07 15.74
N ASN A 194 12.09 -5.03 16.99
CA ASN A 194 11.55 -6.21 17.66
C ASN A 194 10.08 -6.37 17.28
N PRO A 195 9.52 -7.60 17.35
CA PRO A 195 8.08 -7.76 17.22
C PRO A 195 7.34 -6.84 18.20
N GLY A 196 6.32 -6.14 17.69
CA GLY A 196 5.46 -5.29 18.50
C GLY A 196 4.48 -6.10 19.35
N GLU A 197 3.75 -5.40 20.21
CA GLU A 197 2.63 -5.99 20.93
C GLU A 197 1.59 -6.57 19.97
N PRO A 198 0.96 -7.72 20.29
CA PRO A 198 -0.08 -8.30 19.46
C PRO A 198 -1.21 -7.31 19.17
N PHE A 199 -1.53 -7.10 17.90
CA PHE A 199 -2.76 -6.42 17.52
C PHE A 199 -3.94 -7.34 17.82
N THR A 200 -4.92 -6.89 18.59
CA THR A 200 -6.12 -7.68 18.93
C THR A 200 -7.37 -6.82 18.80
N SER A 201 -8.35 -7.29 18.03
CA SER A 201 -9.67 -6.67 17.91
C SER A 201 -10.45 -6.77 19.23
N PRO A 202 -11.39 -5.85 19.50
CA PRO A 202 -12.24 -5.91 20.69
C PRO A 202 -12.95 -7.26 20.84
N ALA A 203 -12.96 -7.81 22.07
CA ALA A 203 -13.56 -9.10 22.37
C ALA A 203 -15.08 -9.04 22.71
N LYS A 204 -15.74 -7.91 22.43
CA LYS A 204 -17.14 -7.64 22.79
C LYS A 204 -17.83 -6.78 21.74
N GLY A 205 -19.16 -6.69 21.85
CA GLY A 205 -19.99 -5.79 21.04
C GLY A 205 -20.11 -6.30 19.60
N VAL A 206 -19.90 -5.41 18.64
CA VAL A 206 -20.07 -5.68 17.20
C VAL A 206 -19.17 -6.79 16.65
N TRP A 207 -18.14 -7.19 17.41
CA TRP A 207 -17.24 -8.29 17.06
C TRP A 207 -17.80 -9.67 17.44
N THR A 208 -18.74 -9.71 18.39
CA THR A 208 -19.31 -10.96 18.96
C THR A 208 -20.82 -11.08 18.81
N ASN A 209 -21.52 -10.01 18.42
CA ASN A 209 -22.95 -10.02 18.15
C ASN A 209 -23.29 -9.09 16.98
N PRO A 210 -23.79 -9.59 15.83
CA PRO A 210 -24.12 -11.00 15.54
C PRO A 210 -22.91 -11.95 15.60
N GLY A 211 -21.70 -11.42 15.32
CA GLY A 211 -20.45 -12.14 15.51
C GLY A 211 -20.06 -13.06 14.34
N PRO A 212 -18.94 -13.80 14.50
CA PRO A 212 -18.48 -14.71 13.47
C PRO A 212 -19.38 -15.95 13.35
N ALA A 213 -19.50 -16.47 12.13
CA ALA A 213 -20.18 -17.73 11.84
C ALA A 213 -19.28 -18.95 12.08
N ALA A 214 -17.95 -18.82 11.94
CA ALA A 214 -16.99 -19.89 12.23
C ALA A 214 -15.61 -19.35 12.65
N GLY A 215 -14.86 -20.17 13.37
CA GLY A 215 -13.49 -19.89 13.84
C GLY A 215 -13.34 -20.09 15.35
N PRO A 216 -12.19 -19.74 15.93
CA PRO A 216 -11.02 -19.15 15.25
C PRO A 216 -10.31 -20.12 14.32
N PHE A 217 -9.72 -19.57 13.26
CA PHE A 217 -8.71 -20.21 12.42
C PHE A 217 -7.38 -19.49 12.61
N LYS A 218 -6.27 -20.18 12.32
CA LYS A 218 -4.92 -19.62 12.44
C LYS A 218 -4.09 -19.93 11.21
N VAL A 219 -3.24 -18.99 10.82
CA VAL A 219 -2.24 -19.19 9.76
C VAL A 219 -0.93 -18.49 10.16
N LYS A 220 0.19 -19.14 9.85
CA LYS A 220 1.54 -18.57 10.01
C LYS A 220 1.96 -17.96 8.67
N LEU A 221 2.32 -16.69 8.67
CA LEU A 221 2.83 -15.98 7.52
C LEU A 221 4.36 -16.13 7.43
N THR A 222 4.90 -15.89 6.23
CA THR A 222 6.33 -15.94 5.90
C THR A 222 7.16 -14.88 6.63
N ASP A 223 6.54 -13.78 7.06
CA ASP A 223 7.16 -12.73 7.88
C ASP A 223 7.32 -13.13 9.37
N GLY A 224 6.88 -14.33 9.74
CA GLY A 224 6.91 -14.82 11.12
C GLY A 224 5.69 -14.40 11.95
N SER A 225 4.68 -13.77 11.37
CA SER A 225 3.41 -13.46 12.05
C SER A 225 2.53 -14.71 12.19
N LEU A 226 1.85 -14.85 13.32
CA LEU A 226 0.70 -15.73 13.50
C LEU A 226 -0.59 -14.89 13.46
N VAL A 227 -1.44 -15.18 12.49
CA VAL A 227 -2.70 -14.48 12.26
C VAL A 227 -3.86 -15.37 12.72
N THR A 228 -4.73 -14.83 13.57
CA THR A 228 -6.01 -15.44 13.94
C THR A 228 -7.14 -14.72 13.23
N TYR A 229 -8.01 -15.47 12.57
CA TYR A 229 -9.13 -14.95 11.82
C TYR A 229 -10.38 -15.80 12.00
N TYR A 230 -11.53 -15.22 11.65
CA TYR A 230 -12.84 -15.86 11.72
C TYR A 230 -13.60 -15.62 10.42
N TRP A 231 -14.58 -16.45 10.11
CA TRP A 231 -15.48 -16.25 8.99
C TRP A 231 -16.75 -15.55 9.47
N TYR A 232 -17.06 -14.42 8.85
CA TYR A 232 -18.29 -13.67 9.08
C TYR A 232 -19.18 -13.79 7.86
N ARG A 233 -20.49 -13.89 8.06
CA ARG A 233 -21.43 -13.52 7.00
C ARG A 233 -21.18 -12.05 6.67
N PHE A 234 -21.17 -11.70 5.37
CA PHE A 234 -20.66 -10.39 4.92
C PHE A 234 -21.31 -9.21 5.65
N ILE A 235 -22.62 -9.24 5.89
CA ILE A 235 -23.33 -8.16 6.59
C ILE A 235 -23.15 -8.18 8.11
N ASP A 236 -22.68 -9.28 8.70
CA ASP A 236 -22.48 -9.43 10.15
C ASP A 236 -21.10 -8.95 10.60
N GLN A 237 -20.23 -8.57 9.66
CA GLN A 237 -18.93 -8.00 9.99
C GLN A 237 -19.05 -6.70 10.82
N PRO A 238 -18.06 -6.40 11.68
CA PRO A 238 -18.06 -5.21 12.53
C PRO A 238 -18.31 -3.90 11.77
N SER A 239 -17.80 -3.80 10.54
CA SER A 239 -17.87 -2.58 9.72
C SER A 239 -19.30 -2.14 9.44
N PHE A 240 -20.28 -3.05 9.31
CA PHE A 240 -21.68 -2.67 9.06
C PHE A 240 -22.48 -2.39 10.33
N GLN A 241 -22.08 -2.96 11.47
CA GLN A 241 -22.84 -2.83 12.73
C GLN A 241 -22.85 -1.41 13.30
N GLN A 242 -21.93 -0.56 12.85
CA GLN A 242 -21.89 0.85 13.24
C GLN A 242 -22.94 1.73 12.55
N TYR A 243 -23.68 1.19 11.57
CA TYR A 243 -24.69 1.92 10.81
C TYR A 243 -26.10 1.40 11.11
N ASP A 244 -27.04 2.32 11.25
CA ASP A 244 -28.46 2.01 11.45
C ASP A 244 -29.14 1.63 10.12
N TRP A 245 -28.72 0.49 9.56
CA TRP A 245 -29.30 -0.06 8.34
C TRP A 245 -30.45 -0.99 8.66
N SER A 246 -31.57 -0.83 7.94
CA SER A 246 -32.69 -1.75 8.04
C SER A 246 -32.30 -3.17 7.63
N GLU A 247 -33.00 -4.16 8.20
CA GLU A 247 -32.81 -5.57 7.86
C GLU A 247 -33.01 -5.82 6.36
N THR A 248 -33.97 -5.15 5.73
CA THR A 248 -34.17 -5.20 4.27
C THR A 248 -32.94 -4.71 3.50
N LYS A 249 -32.29 -3.63 3.96
CA LYS A 249 -31.08 -3.10 3.32
C LYS A 249 -29.91 -4.07 3.47
N LYS A 250 -29.72 -4.64 4.66
CA LYS A 250 -28.70 -5.68 4.92
C LYS A 250 -28.95 -6.92 4.06
N ALA A 251 -30.18 -7.44 4.04
CA ALA A 251 -30.54 -8.61 3.23
C ALA A 251 -30.28 -8.39 1.73
N LYS A 252 -30.62 -7.21 1.21
CA LYS A 252 -30.34 -6.85 -0.19
C LYS A 252 -28.84 -6.82 -0.49
N LEU A 253 -28.01 -6.28 0.42
CA LEU A 253 -26.56 -6.28 0.25
C LEU A 253 -26.00 -7.70 0.32
N GLN A 254 -26.41 -8.49 1.31
CA GLN A 254 -25.97 -9.87 1.47
C GLN A 254 -26.26 -10.69 0.20
N SER A 255 -27.51 -10.67 -0.28
CA SER A 255 -27.91 -11.39 -1.49
C SER A 255 -27.11 -10.95 -2.72
N PHE A 256 -26.76 -9.66 -2.81
CA PHE A 256 -25.93 -9.18 -3.91
C PHE A 256 -24.48 -9.65 -3.80
N VAL A 257 -23.90 -9.69 -2.59
CA VAL A 257 -22.55 -10.23 -2.36
C VAL A 257 -22.48 -11.72 -2.67
N GLU A 258 -23.52 -12.48 -2.33
CA GLU A 258 -23.62 -13.90 -2.69
C GLU A 258 -23.58 -14.09 -4.21
N LYS A 259 -24.29 -13.24 -4.98
CA LYS A 259 -24.20 -13.23 -6.44
C LYS A 259 -22.79 -12.91 -6.94
N ILE A 260 -22.10 -11.96 -6.31
CA ILE A 260 -20.70 -11.64 -6.65
C ILE A 260 -19.82 -12.86 -6.41
N HIS A 261 -19.81 -13.44 -5.20
CA HIS A 261 -18.95 -14.58 -4.87
C HIS A 261 -19.19 -15.77 -5.81
N ALA A 262 -20.44 -16.03 -6.20
CA ALA A 262 -20.77 -17.11 -7.13
C ALA A 262 -20.33 -16.84 -8.58
N SER A 263 -20.22 -15.57 -8.99
CA SER A 263 -19.99 -15.19 -10.39
C SER A 263 -18.56 -14.72 -10.67
N TRP A 264 -17.86 -14.29 -9.63
CA TRP A 264 -16.56 -13.63 -9.68
C TRP A 264 -15.54 -14.48 -8.92
N PRO A 265 -15.04 -15.57 -9.52
CA PRO A 265 -14.05 -16.43 -8.89
C PRO A 265 -12.65 -15.78 -8.90
N ILE A 266 -11.80 -16.17 -7.95
CA ILE A 266 -10.48 -15.55 -7.76
C ILE A 266 -9.46 -15.88 -8.85
N ASP A 267 -9.72 -16.91 -9.67
CA ASP A 267 -8.80 -17.56 -10.60
C ASP A 267 -9.07 -17.18 -12.06
N ARG A 268 -9.41 -15.91 -12.31
CA ARG A 268 -9.60 -15.40 -13.68
C ARG A 268 -9.07 -13.97 -13.86
N ASP A 269 -9.00 -13.56 -15.12
CA ASP A 269 -8.52 -12.24 -15.50
C ASP A 269 -9.63 -11.20 -15.50
N TYR A 270 -9.57 -10.28 -14.53
CA TYR A 270 -10.46 -9.12 -14.44
C TYR A 270 -9.90 -7.88 -15.13
N MET A 271 -8.58 -7.79 -15.19
CA MET A 271 -7.82 -6.70 -15.79
C MET A 271 -6.84 -7.30 -16.81
N ALA A 272 -6.35 -6.49 -17.74
CA ALA A 272 -5.30 -6.92 -18.65
C ALA A 272 -4.03 -7.31 -17.86
N PRO A 273 -3.28 -8.32 -18.30
CA PRO A 273 -1.98 -8.63 -17.70
C PRO A 273 -1.00 -7.46 -17.90
N PRO A 274 0.08 -7.39 -17.10
CA PRO A 274 1.13 -6.40 -17.31
C PRO A 274 1.73 -6.58 -18.71
N THR A 275 2.12 -5.47 -19.36
CA THR A 275 2.70 -5.52 -20.70
C THR A 275 4.11 -6.10 -20.73
N MET A 276 4.82 -6.06 -19.59
CA MET A 276 6.13 -6.66 -19.42
C MET A 276 6.32 -7.26 -18.02
N GLY A 277 7.23 -8.23 -17.94
CA GLY A 277 7.55 -8.93 -16.70
C GLY A 277 6.48 -9.93 -16.27
N GLU A 278 6.58 -10.37 -15.02
CA GLU A 278 5.66 -11.33 -14.41
C GLU A 278 5.03 -10.73 -13.16
N LEU A 279 3.86 -11.24 -12.77
CA LEU A 279 3.21 -10.83 -11.54
C LEU A 279 4.00 -11.32 -10.31
N VAL A 280 4.10 -10.47 -9.29
CA VAL A 280 4.61 -10.90 -7.99
C VAL A 280 3.67 -11.92 -7.36
N THR A 281 4.24 -12.87 -6.63
CA THR A 281 3.45 -13.84 -5.85
C THR A 281 3.22 -13.30 -4.45
N LEU A 282 1.99 -13.42 -3.94
CA LEU A 282 1.68 -13.16 -2.54
C LEU A 282 2.08 -14.36 -1.68
N ASP A 283 2.32 -14.15 -0.39
CA ASP A 283 2.41 -15.26 0.56
C ASP A 283 1.13 -16.12 0.45
N PRO A 284 1.22 -17.42 0.08
CA PRO A 284 0.05 -18.27 -0.10
C PRO A 284 -0.82 -18.36 1.15
N ALA A 285 -0.24 -18.16 2.34
CA ALA A 285 -0.95 -18.14 3.62
C ALA A 285 -1.96 -16.98 3.73
N LEU A 286 -1.84 -15.94 2.90
CA LEU A 286 -2.81 -14.84 2.82
C LEU A 286 -4.10 -15.23 2.06
N LEU A 287 -4.08 -16.33 1.32
CA LEU A 287 -5.22 -16.83 0.56
C LEU A 287 -5.85 -18.02 1.30
N VAL A 288 -6.93 -17.75 2.05
CA VAL A 288 -7.61 -18.76 2.87
C VAL A 288 -8.83 -19.34 2.16
N ASN A 289 -9.04 -20.65 2.34
CA ASN A 289 -10.20 -21.34 1.78
C ASN A 289 -11.43 -21.18 2.70
N PRO A 290 -12.62 -20.89 2.14
CA PRO A 290 -13.86 -20.94 2.89
C PRO A 290 -14.12 -22.33 3.48
N PRO A 291 -14.62 -22.43 4.72
CA PRO A 291 -15.20 -23.66 5.25
C PRO A 291 -16.34 -24.14 4.36
N LYS A 292 -16.59 -25.45 4.38
CA LYS A 292 -17.70 -26.04 3.63
C LYS A 292 -19.03 -25.36 3.95
N GLY A 293 -19.74 -24.88 2.93
CA GLY A 293 -21.00 -24.16 3.07
C GLY A 293 -20.87 -22.65 3.31
N MET A 294 -19.64 -22.11 3.29
CA MET A 294 -19.34 -20.68 3.44
C MET A 294 -18.65 -20.09 2.21
N GLU A 295 -18.67 -20.80 1.08
CA GLU A 295 -18.03 -20.38 -0.17
C GLU A 295 -18.63 -19.08 -0.73
N VAL A 296 -19.90 -18.80 -0.40
CA VAL A 296 -20.68 -17.70 -0.95
C VAL A 296 -21.29 -16.88 0.19
N GLY A 297 -21.08 -15.55 0.18
CA GLY A 297 -21.67 -14.63 1.15
C GLY A 297 -20.93 -14.49 2.49
N TYR A 298 -19.78 -15.16 2.66
CA TYR A 298 -18.95 -15.07 3.86
C TYR A 298 -17.55 -14.55 3.52
N VAL A 299 -16.92 -13.88 4.47
CA VAL A 299 -15.57 -13.30 4.34
C VAL A 299 -14.72 -13.60 5.57
N PRO A 300 -13.41 -13.84 5.39
CA PRO A 300 -12.48 -13.98 6.50
C PRO A 300 -12.12 -12.59 7.07
N ILE A 301 -12.12 -12.46 8.40
CA ILE A 301 -11.73 -11.24 9.12
C ILE A 301 -10.68 -11.59 10.16
N VAL A 302 -9.52 -10.95 10.04
CA VAL A 302 -8.43 -11.02 11.02
C VAL A 302 -8.87 -10.31 12.30
N THR A 303 -8.76 -11.00 13.43
CA THR A 303 -9.07 -10.44 14.77
C THR A 303 -7.85 -10.37 15.66
N ARG A 304 -6.74 -11.02 15.28
CA ARG A 304 -5.49 -10.94 16.04
C ARG A 304 -4.28 -11.23 15.16
N GLN A 305 -3.21 -10.47 15.35
CA GLN A 305 -1.89 -10.72 14.75
C GLN A 305 -0.83 -10.61 15.84
N GLU A 306 0.05 -11.60 15.93
CA GLU A 306 1.15 -11.65 16.89
C GLU A 306 2.40 -12.25 16.23
N ALA A 307 3.55 -12.18 16.91
CA ALA A 307 4.69 -12.99 16.53
C ALA A 307 4.36 -14.48 16.69
N ALA A 308 4.63 -15.29 15.67
CA ALA A 308 4.52 -16.74 15.80
C ALA A 308 5.53 -17.25 16.82
N THR A 309 5.09 -18.13 17.71
CA THR A 309 6.01 -18.93 18.53
C THR A 309 6.78 -19.88 17.62
N ASN A 310 8.09 -19.97 17.83
CA ASN A 310 8.94 -20.97 17.18
C ASN A 310 8.56 -22.39 17.60
#